data_AF-A0A2J7RC56-F1
#
_entry.id   AF-A0A2J7RC56-F1
#
_cell.length_a   1.000
_cell.length_b   1.000
_cell.length_c   1.000
_cell.angle_alpha   90.00
_cell.angle_beta   90.00
_cell.angle_gamma   90.00
#
_symmetry.space_group_name_H-M   'P 1'
#
loop_
_entity.id
_entity.type
_entity.pdbx_description
1 polymer ?
#
loop_
_entity_poly.entity_id
_entity_poly.type
_entity_poly.pdbx_seq_one_letter_code
_entity_poly.pdbx_strand_id
1 'polypeptide(L)'
;MREYILKTESTLTFYVNGRKVVDNNVDPEWTLLYYLRNKLRLCGTKLGCSEGGCGACTVMVSRYDRVKGKVIHLAINACLAPVASMHGLAVTTVEGIGSTKTHLHPVQKRIAEAHGSQCGFCTPGIVMSMYTLLRNLPKPKMKDMEIAFQGNLCRCTGYRPIIEGFRSFTEDWEQSQAMYNNHLNNGISNGNGCAKGDQCCKNKFNGVTANGGCTEDQAVLFSKTEYTPYDPSQEPIFPPELRMNSSFDSQFLVIKGKRATWYRPTKLEDLLYLKSEYPHARIIVGNTEVGVEMKFKNMIYPVLIQPNQILELTSVATCSSGLRIGAAVTLNDMQQALRNDIESQPEHKTRIFVAIVNMLHWFAGKQIRNVGAVGGNIMTSSPISDLNPIFNAAGCQLELHSKENGIRYVTMDHTFFTGYRRTVVKPDEVLVSITIP
;
A
#
# COMPACT_ATOMS: atom_id res chain seq x y z
N MET A 1 -3.23 16.28 34.27
CA MET A 1 -4.02 15.46 33.31
C MET A 1 -3.16 14.88 32.20
N ARG A 2 -2.35 15.67 31.47
CA ARG A 2 -1.44 15.17 30.40
C ARG A 2 -0.42 14.12 30.89
N GLU A 3 0.26 14.34 32.02
CA GLU A 3 1.19 13.34 32.58
C GLU A 3 0.54 12.00 32.94
N TYR A 4 -0.73 12.00 33.34
CA TYR A 4 -1.46 10.78 33.70
C TYR A 4 -1.80 9.94 32.46
N ILE A 5 -2.18 10.59 31.36
CA ILE A 5 -2.47 9.93 30.07
C ILE A 5 -1.20 9.27 29.51
N LEU A 6 -0.03 9.93 29.63
CA LEU A 6 1.25 9.39 29.18
C LEU A 6 1.72 8.15 29.97
N LYS A 7 1.23 7.98 31.21
CA LYS A 7 1.61 6.86 32.08
C LYS A 7 0.70 5.64 31.93
N THR A 8 -0.52 5.83 31.45
CA THR A 8 -1.55 4.77 31.38
C THR A 8 -1.35 3.91 30.13
N GLU A 9 -0.98 2.64 30.30
CA GLU A 9 -0.78 1.70 29.20
C GLU A 9 -2.11 1.32 28.55
N SER A 10 -2.07 1.21 27.22
CA SER A 10 -3.22 0.88 26.38
C SER A 10 -3.15 -0.55 25.89
N THR A 11 -4.31 -1.21 25.86
CA THR A 11 -4.46 -2.53 25.22
C THR A 11 -4.44 -2.41 23.71
N LEU A 12 -3.64 -3.23 23.03
CA LEU A 12 -3.70 -3.35 21.58
C LEU A 12 -4.95 -4.15 21.19
N THR A 13 -5.83 -3.55 20.39
CA THR A 13 -7.03 -4.21 19.86
C THR A 13 -7.13 -4.03 18.35
N PHE A 14 -7.22 -5.12 17.61
CA PHE A 14 -7.35 -5.12 16.15
C PHE A 14 -7.95 -6.45 15.67
N TYR A 15 -8.12 -6.63 14.37
CA TYR A 15 -8.66 -7.86 13.80
C TYR A 15 -7.66 -8.55 12.88
N VAL A 16 -7.65 -9.88 12.89
CA VAL A 16 -6.91 -10.71 11.92
C VAL A 16 -7.85 -11.77 11.36
N ASN A 17 -8.05 -11.76 10.04
CA ASN A 17 -8.94 -12.70 9.33
C ASN A 17 -10.34 -12.80 9.99
N GLY A 18 -10.92 -11.64 10.34
CA GLY A 18 -12.24 -11.54 10.98
C GLY A 18 -12.27 -11.85 12.48
N ARG A 19 -11.17 -12.33 13.09
CA ARG A 19 -11.08 -12.61 14.53
C ARG A 19 -10.49 -11.44 15.28
N LYS A 20 -11.13 -11.06 16.40
CA LYS A 20 -10.64 -10.00 17.29
C LYS A 20 -9.38 -10.46 18.02
N VAL A 21 -8.38 -9.59 18.06
CA VAL A 21 -7.14 -9.74 18.82
C VAL A 21 -7.11 -8.65 19.88
N VAL A 22 -6.87 -9.04 21.12
CA VAL A 22 -6.73 -8.15 22.29
C VAL A 22 -5.43 -8.57 23.00
N ASP A 23 -4.44 -7.70 23.06
CA ASP A 23 -3.12 -8.00 23.63
C ASP A 23 -2.64 -6.86 24.55
N ASN A 24 -2.45 -7.17 25.83
CA ASN A 24 -1.93 -6.25 26.84
C ASN A 24 -0.39 -6.29 26.94
N ASN A 25 0.25 -7.30 26.33
CA ASN A 25 1.68 -7.57 26.48
C ASN A 25 2.37 -7.50 25.11
N VAL A 26 2.04 -6.46 24.35
CA VAL A 26 2.62 -6.21 23.04
C VAL A 26 3.87 -5.33 23.15
N ASP A 27 4.93 -5.71 22.44
CA ASP A 27 6.15 -4.91 22.38
C ASP A 27 6.10 -3.98 21.14
N PRO A 28 6.36 -2.66 21.28
CA PRO A 28 6.45 -1.72 20.16
C PRO A 28 7.44 -2.11 19.06
N GLU A 29 8.46 -2.91 19.39
CA GLU A 29 9.46 -3.35 18.42
C GLU A 29 9.00 -4.54 17.57
N TRP A 30 7.88 -5.18 17.94
CA TRP A 30 7.34 -6.28 17.15
C TRP A 30 6.76 -5.78 15.83
N THR A 31 7.17 -6.44 14.75
CA THR A 31 6.54 -6.28 13.45
C THR A 31 5.26 -7.10 13.38
N LEU A 32 4.33 -6.68 12.52
CA LEU A 32 3.12 -7.45 12.23
C LEU A 32 3.49 -8.85 11.73
N LEU A 33 4.54 -8.99 10.92
CA LEU A 33 5.00 -10.29 10.44
C LEU A 33 5.44 -11.22 11.58
N TYR A 34 6.21 -10.71 12.54
CA TYR A 34 6.58 -11.47 13.73
C TYR A 34 5.32 -11.88 14.50
N TYR A 35 4.39 -10.94 14.71
CA TYR A 35 3.17 -11.21 15.46
C TYR A 35 2.31 -12.31 14.80
N LEU A 36 2.06 -12.20 13.50
CA LEU A 36 1.28 -13.18 12.73
C LEU A 36 1.88 -14.58 12.85
N ARG A 37 3.20 -14.72 12.67
CA ARG A 37 3.87 -16.02 12.60
C ARG A 37 4.13 -16.63 13.98
N ASN A 38 4.58 -15.82 14.93
CA ASN A 38 5.08 -16.30 16.22
C ASN A 38 3.98 -16.33 17.29
N LYS A 39 3.06 -15.35 17.30
CA LYS A 39 1.98 -15.26 18.29
C LYS A 39 0.70 -15.92 17.77
N LEU A 40 0.28 -15.62 16.54
CA LEU A 40 -0.97 -16.15 15.97
C LEU A 40 -0.80 -17.44 15.17
N ARG A 41 0.44 -17.89 14.91
CA ARG A 41 0.77 -19.10 14.14
C ARG A 41 0.20 -19.11 12.71
N LEU A 42 -0.05 -17.93 12.15
CA LEU A 42 -0.44 -17.71 10.75
C LEU A 42 0.84 -17.58 9.90
N CYS A 43 1.34 -18.74 9.45
CA CYS A 43 2.64 -18.86 8.80
C CYS A 43 2.61 -18.71 7.28
N GLY A 44 1.44 -18.44 6.68
CA GLY A 44 1.25 -18.19 5.25
C GLY A 44 1.99 -16.94 4.78
N THR A 45 1.94 -15.85 5.54
CA THR A 45 2.77 -14.65 5.29
C THR A 45 4.25 -14.95 5.57
N LYS A 46 5.14 -14.65 4.61
CA LYS A 46 6.54 -15.11 4.64
C LYS A 46 7.55 -13.98 4.89
N LEU A 47 8.68 -14.34 5.48
CA LEU A 47 9.86 -13.47 5.61
C LEU A 47 10.79 -13.72 4.44
N GLY A 48 10.98 -12.73 3.56
CA GLY A 48 11.93 -12.79 2.44
C GLY A 48 13.17 -11.91 2.67
N CYS A 49 13.00 -10.59 2.64
CA CYS A 49 14.12 -9.64 2.78
C CYS A 49 14.11 -8.80 4.07
N SER A 50 12.95 -8.56 4.71
CA SER A 50 12.78 -7.66 5.88
C SER A 50 12.90 -6.15 5.63
N GLU A 51 13.06 -5.72 4.38
CA GLU A 51 13.23 -4.30 4.00
C GLU A 51 12.16 -3.81 3.00
N GLY A 52 11.10 -4.60 2.80
CA GLY A 52 9.96 -4.22 1.96
C GLY A 52 10.13 -4.43 0.45
N GLY A 53 11.33 -4.75 -0.05
CA GLY A 53 11.59 -4.90 -1.48
C GLY A 53 11.00 -6.15 -2.17
N CYS A 54 10.78 -7.25 -1.44
CA CYS A 54 10.39 -8.53 -2.08
C CYS A 54 8.88 -8.82 -2.11
N GLY A 55 8.07 -8.17 -1.26
CA GLY A 55 6.62 -8.39 -1.20
C GLY A 55 6.16 -9.75 -0.65
N ALA A 56 7.05 -10.68 -0.27
CA ALA A 56 6.66 -12.00 0.25
C ALA A 56 5.83 -11.93 1.55
N CYS A 57 5.94 -10.81 2.27
CA CYS A 57 5.19 -10.51 3.49
C CYS A 57 3.94 -9.65 3.26
N THR A 58 3.47 -9.52 2.01
CA THR A 58 2.30 -8.67 1.72
C THR A 58 1.06 -9.20 2.43
N VAL A 59 0.34 -8.29 3.09
CA VAL A 59 -0.98 -8.49 3.70
C VAL A 59 -1.88 -7.32 3.34
N MET A 60 -3.19 -7.50 3.46
CA MET A 60 -4.15 -6.39 3.31
C MET A 60 -4.49 -5.83 4.69
N VAL A 61 -4.43 -4.51 4.84
CA VAL A 61 -4.94 -3.78 5.99
C VAL A 61 -6.15 -2.96 5.58
N SER A 62 -7.21 -3.05 6.38
CA SER A 62 -8.46 -2.36 6.15
C SER A 62 -8.78 -1.41 7.31
N ARG A 63 -9.32 -0.25 6.97
CA ARG A 63 -9.81 0.75 7.94
C ARG A 63 -11.11 1.38 7.46
N TYR A 64 -11.93 1.85 8.38
CA TYR A 64 -13.12 2.62 8.03
C TYR A 64 -12.77 4.10 7.94
N ASP A 65 -12.94 4.69 6.76
CA ASP A 65 -12.83 6.14 6.58
C ASP A 65 -14.19 6.77 6.89
N ARG A 66 -14.29 7.40 8.07
CA ARG A 66 -15.54 8.00 8.56
C ARG A 66 -15.98 9.20 7.74
N VAL A 67 -15.04 9.95 7.18
CA VAL A 67 -15.34 11.13 6.34
C VAL A 67 -15.95 10.67 5.02
N LYS A 68 -15.41 9.61 4.42
CA LYS A 68 -15.90 9.06 3.16
C LYS A 68 -17.02 8.02 3.32
N GLY A 69 -17.32 7.62 4.56
CA GLY A 69 -18.31 6.59 4.88
C GLY A 69 -17.98 5.18 4.35
N LYS A 70 -16.72 4.90 3.96
CA LYS A 70 -16.33 3.68 3.25
C LYS A 70 -15.13 2.97 3.87
N VAL A 71 -15.01 1.67 3.60
CA VAL A 71 -13.82 0.89 3.97
C VAL A 71 -12.71 1.15 2.95
N ILE A 72 -11.49 1.38 3.43
CA ILE A 72 -10.28 1.53 2.62
C ILE A 72 -9.43 0.28 2.79
N HIS A 73 -8.97 -0.30 1.68
CA HIS A 73 -8.14 -1.51 1.65
C HIS A 73 -6.74 -1.20 1.10
N LEU A 74 -5.71 -1.46 1.89
CA LEU A 74 -4.31 -1.17 1.55
C LEU A 74 -3.47 -2.44 1.60
N ALA A 75 -2.69 -2.69 0.55
CA ALA A 75 -1.66 -3.73 0.58
C ALA A 75 -0.44 -3.14 1.29
N ILE A 76 0.14 -3.84 2.26
CA ILE A 76 1.32 -3.38 3.01
C ILE A 76 2.33 -4.51 3.24
N ASN A 77 3.58 -4.17 3.52
CA ASN A 77 4.60 -5.14 3.92
C ASN A 77 4.55 -5.38 5.44
N ALA A 78 4.13 -6.58 5.86
CA ALA A 78 4.03 -6.91 7.28
C ALA A 78 5.38 -6.89 8.01
N CYS A 79 6.50 -7.03 7.29
CA CYS A 79 7.85 -7.01 7.90
C CYS A 79 8.29 -5.61 8.37
N LEU A 80 7.68 -4.55 7.85
CA LEU A 80 8.00 -3.16 8.23
C LEU A 80 6.90 -2.53 9.08
N ALA A 81 5.68 -3.06 9.05
CA ALA A 81 4.57 -2.53 9.85
C ALA A 81 4.76 -2.87 11.34
N PRO A 82 4.93 -1.88 12.24
CA PRO A 82 4.90 -2.13 13.68
C PRO A 82 3.52 -2.64 14.07
N VAL A 83 3.44 -3.68 14.90
CA VAL A 83 2.14 -4.24 15.31
C VAL A 83 1.32 -3.23 16.12
N ALA A 84 1.98 -2.33 16.86
CA ALA A 84 1.35 -1.21 17.56
C ALA A 84 0.53 -0.31 16.62
N SER A 85 0.94 -0.17 15.36
CA SER A 85 0.21 0.64 14.37
C SER A 85 -1.11 0.00 13.91
N MET A 86 -1.38 -1.28 14.24
CA MET A 86 -2.58 -2.01 13.83
C MET A 86 -3.79 -1.74 14.72
N HIS A 87 -3.64 -1.01 15.83
CA HIS A 87 -4.73 -0.72 16.74
C HIS A 87 -5.93 -0.06 16.01
N GLY A 88 -7.11 -0.68 16.09
CA GLY A 88 -8.32 -0.25 15.40
C GLY A 88 -8.44 -0.67 13.92
N LEU A 89 -7.53 -1.50 13.42
CA LEU A 89 -7.49 -1.92 12.01
C LEU A 89 -7.87 -3.39 11.83
N ALA A 90 -8.16 -3.79 10.60
CA ALA A 90 -8.39 -5.19 10.22
C ALA A 90 -7.32 -5.69 9.24
N VAL A 91 -6.57 -6.70 9.65
CA VAL A 91 -5.56 -7.40 8.85
C VAL A 91 -6.18 -8.63 8.19
N THR A 92 -5.94 -8.80 6.89
CA THR A 92 -6.26 -10.02 6.14
C THR A 92 -4.98 -10.61 5.57
N THR A 93 -4.77 -11.90 5.85
CA THR A 93 -3.63 -12.70 5.38
C THR A 93 -4.08 -13.68 4.30
N VAL A 94 -3.15 -14.44 3.71
CA VAL A 94 -3.48 -15.43 2.69
C VAL A 94 -4.43 -16.51 3.21
N GLU A 95 -4.35 -16.85 4.50
CA GLU A 95 -5.27 -17.78 5.15
C GLU A 95 -6.67 -17.18 5.36
N GLY A 96 -6.78 -15.85 5.37
CA GLY A 96 -8.04 -15.15 5.62
C GLY A 96 -8.98 -15.07 4.42
N ILE A 97 -8.45 -15.27 3.20
CA ILE A 97 -9.25 -15.20 1.97
C ILE A 97 -9.73 -16.58 1.50
N GLY A 98 -9.12 -17.67 2.00
CA GLY A 98 -9.43 -19.02 1.58
C GLY A 98 -8.35 -20.02 1.96
N SER A 99 -8.71 -21.31 1.95
CA SER A 99 -7.81 -22.43 2.28
C SER A 99 -8.33 -23.74 1.67
N THR A 100 -7.46 -24.73 1.55
CA THR A 100 -7.84 -26.09 1.11
C THR A 100 -8.77 -26.83 2.08
N LYS A 101 -8.87 -26.38 3.33
CA LYS A 101 -9.83 -26.93 4.32
C LYS A 101 -11.24 -26.36 4.17
N THR A 102 -11.35 -25.23 3.48
CA THR A 102 -12.60 -24.51 3.23
C THR A 102 -12.81 -24.47 1.72
N HIS A 103 -12.82 -23.28 1.13
CA HIS A 103 -12.71 -23.09 -0.31
C HIS A 103 -11.45 -22.27 -0.63
N LEU A 104 -10.90 -22.46 -1.82
CA LEU A 104 -9.86 -21.59 -2.37
C LEU A 104 -10.51 -20.33 -2.95
N HIS A 105 -9.95 -19.18 -2.64
CA HIS A 105 -10.33 -17.94 -3.30
C HIS A 105 -10.00 -18.03 -4.80
N PRO A 106 -10.77 -17.42 -5.72
CA PRO A 106 -10.44 -17.40 -7.15
C PRO A 106 -8.99 -16.97 -7.43
N VAL A 107 -8.46 -15.99 -6.69
CA VAL A 107 -7.05 -15.57 -6.81
C VAL A 107 -6.08 -16.71 -6.48
N GLN A 108 -6.35 -17.50 -5.44
CA GLN A 108 -5.51 -18.64 -5.06
C GLN A 108 -5.62 -19.77 -6.09
N LYS A 109 -6.84 -20.05 -6.58
CA LYS A 109 -7.12 -21.11 -7.57
C LYS A 109 -6.41 -20.80 -8.90
N ARG A 110 -6.63 -19.61 -9.46
CA ARG A 110 -6.12 -19.25 -10.79
C ARG A 110 -4.60 -19.13 -10.87
N ILE A 111 -3.92 -18.68 -9.80
CA ILE A 111 -2.44 -18.67 -9.80
C ILE A 111 -1.85 -20.08 -9.72
N ALA A 112 -2.53 -21.01 -9.03
CA ALA A 112 -2.08 -22.39 -8.93
C ALA A 112 -2.28 -23.13 -10.26
N GLU A 113 -3.49 -23.07 -10.83
CA GLU A 113 -3.87 -23.75 -12.07
C GLU A 113 -3.12 -23.20 -13.29
N ALA A 114 -2.79 -21.90 -13.30
CA ALA A 114 -1.98 -21.29 -14.35
C ALA A 114 -0.47 -21.58 -14.23
N HIS A 115 -0.05 -22.48 -13.33
CA HIS A 115 1.37 -22.78 -13.05
C HIS A 115 2.17 -21.56 -12.58
N GLY A 116 1.49 -20.60 -11.95
CA GLY A 116 2.05 -19.37 -11.40
C GLY A 116 2.81 -19.55 -10.09
N SER A 117 2.94 -20.78 -9.60
CA SER A 117 3.62 -21.13 -8.36
C SER A 117 4.53 -22.34 -8.56
N GLN A 118 5.84 -22.16 -8.40
CA GLN A 118 6.83 -23.25 -8.41
C GLN A 118 7.27 -23.57 -6.98
N CYS A 119 8.30 -22.89 -6.44
CA CYS A 119 8.73 -23.09 -5.05
C CYS A 119 7.68 -22.66 -3.99
N GLY A 120 6.67 -21.89 -4.39
CA GLY A 120 5.56 -21.48 -3.55
C GLY A 120 5.84 -20.33 -2.55
N PHE A 121 7.10 -19.92 -2.37
CA PHE A 121 7.46 -18.99 -1.29
C PHE A 121 6.91 -17.57 -1.48
N CYS A 122 6.94 -17.05 -2.71
CA CYS A 122 6.44 -15.70 -3.04
C CYS A 122 4.92 -15.67 -3.25
N THR A 123 4.30 -16.83 -3.48
CA THR A 123 2.89 -16.97 -3.87
C THR A 123 1.94 -16.28 -2.90
N PRO A 124 2.06 -16.41 -1.56
CA PRO A 124 1.20 -15.68 -0.62
C PRO A 124 1.23 -14.17 -0.79
N GLY A 125 2.41 -13.58 -0.98
CA GLY A 125 2.56 -12.15 -1.15
C GLY A 125 1.93 -11.64 -2.45
N ILE A 126 2.11 -12.40 -3.54
CA ILE A 126 1.52 -12.09 -4.86
C ILE A 126 0.00 -12.22 -4.81
N VAL A 127 -0.52 -13.28 -4.17
CA VAL A 127 -1.96 -13.49 -3.95
C VAL A 127 -2.56 -12.30 -3.19
N MET A 128 -1.91 -11.85 -2.11
CA MET A 128 -2.44 -10.72 -1.33
C MET A 128 -2.37 -9.38 -2.08
N SER A 129 -1.38 -9.17 -2.95
CA SER A 129 -1.35 -8.00 -3.84
C SER A 129 -2.51 -8.01 -4.84
N MET A 130 -2.75 -9.14 -5.50
CA MET A 130 -3.85 -9.28 -6.47
C MET A 130 -5.22 -9.18 -5.78
N TYR A 131 -5.36 -9.85 -4.64
CA TYR A 131 -6.56 -9.78 -3.81
C TYR A 131 -6.89 -8.34 -3.42
N THR A 132 -5.91 -7.59 -2.91
CA THR A 132 -6.13 -6.19 -2.51
C THR A 132 -6.45 -5.29 -3.72
N LEU A 133 -5.91 -5.59 -4.91
CA LEU A 133 -6.30 -4.90 -6.14
C LEU A 133 -7.78 -5.14 -6.44
N LEU A 134 -8.24 -6.40 -6.45
CA LEU A 134 -9.64 -6.75 -6.73
C LEU A 134 -10.62 -6.18 -5.69
N ARG A 135 -10.19 -6.06 -4.43
CA ARG A 135 -11.00 -5.43 -3.37
C ARG A 135 -11.21 -3.93 -3.58
N ASN A 136 -10.32 -3.26 -4.32
CA ASN A 136 -10.43 -1.83 -4.64
C ASN A 136 -11.00 -1.58 -6.04
N LEU A 137 -10.70 -2.47 -6.99
CA LEU A 137 -11.11 -2.39 -8.39
C LEU A 137 -11.48 -3.81 -8.87
N PRO A 138 -12.75 -4.22 -8.78
CA PRO A 138 -13.19 -5.58 -9.10
C PRO A 138 -12.94 -6.01 -10.56
N LYS A 139 -12.82 -5.05 -11.48
CA LYS A 139 -12.49 -5.25 -12.89
C LYS A 139 -11.25 -4.42 -13.27
N PRO A 140 -10.04 -4.88 -12.91
CA PRO A 140 -8.81 -4.14 -13.17
C PRO A 140 -8.37 -4.24 -14.64
N LYS A 141 -7.57 -3.29 -15.10
CA LYS A 141 -6.83 -3.38 -16.37
C LYS A 141 -5.47 -4.03 -16.15
N MET A 142 -4.81 -4.44 -17.23
CA MET A 142 -3.44 -4.98 -17.17
C MET A 142 -2.46 -4.03 -16.47
N LYS A 143 -2.59 -2.71 -16.72
CA LYS A 143 -1.74 -1.68 -16.08
C LYS A 143 -1.92 -1.64 -14.56
N ASP A 144 -3.13 -1.84 -14.05
CA ASP A 144 -3.38 -1.84 -12.60
C ASP A 144 -2.72 -3.04 -11.92
N MET A 145 -2.73 -4.18 -12.61
CA MET A 145 -2.08 -5.41 -12.19
C MET A 145 -0.55 -5.27 -12.16
N GLU A 146 0.03 -4.68 -13.21
CA GLU A 146 1.46 -4.37 -13.27
C GLU A 146 1.89 -3.49 -12.07
N ILE A 147 1.14 -2.42 -11.80
CA ILE A 147 1.38 -1.53 -10.66
C ILE A 147 1.27 -2.28 -9.32
N ALA A 148 0.28 -3.17 -9.18
CA ALA A 148 0.08 -3.94 -7.96
C ALA A 148 1.24 -4.90 -7.66
N PHE A 149 1.97 -5.36 -8.68
CA PHE A 149 3.08 -6.31 -8.55
C PHE A 149 4.48 -5.69 -8.58
N GLN A 150 4.61 -4.36 -8.75
CA GLN A 150 5.91 -3.66 -8.67
C GLN A 150 6.72 -3.99 -7.40
N GLY A 151 6.03 -4.32 -6.30
CA GLY A 151 6.65 -4.69 -5.02
C GLY A 151 6.77 -6.19 -4.74
N ASN A 152 6.52 -7.07 -5.72
CA ASN A 152 6.51 -8.52 -5.53
C ASN A 152 7.57 -9.20 -6.40
N LEU A 153 8.53 -9.87 -5.76
CA LEU A 153 9.61 -10.58 -6.45
C LEU A 153 9.35 -12.08 -6.50
N CYS A 154 9.58 -12.67 -7.68
CA CYS A 154 9.61 -14.11 -7.90
C CYS A 154 10.86 -14.50 -8.69
N ARG A 155 11.60 -15.50 -8.18
CA ARG A 155 12.82 -15.99 -8.82
C ARG A 155 12.63 -17.20 -9.73
N CYS A 156 11.50 -17.90 -9.60
CA CYS A 156 11.29 -19.20 -10.23
C CYS A 156 10.47 -19.12 -11.52
N THR A 157 9.37 -18.34 -11.52
CA THR A 157 8.34 -18.45 -12.57
C THR A 157 8.60 -17.60 -13.80
N GLY A 158 9.56 -16.66 -13.74
CA GLY A 158 9.73 -15.64 -14.76
C GLY A 158 8.52 -14.72 -14.94
N TYR A 159 7.62 -14.65 -13.94
CA TYR A 159 6.37 -13.87 -13.88
C TYR A 159 5.28 -14.22 -14.90
N ARG A 160 5.63 -14.66 -16.10
CA ARG A 160 4.69 -14.98 -17.20
C ARG A 160 3.46 -15.79 -16.76
N PRO A 161 3.57 -16.94 -16.07
CA PRO A 161 2.38 -17.70 -15.67
C PRO A 161 1.53 -17.01 -14.59
N ILE A 162 2.12 -16.16 -13.74
CA ILE A 162 1.38 -15.39 -12.74
C ILE A 162 0.48 -14.36 -13.43
N ILE A 163 1.08 -13.59 -14.35
CA ILE A 163 0.36 -12.58 -15.13
C ILE A 163 -0.70 -13.24 -16.00
N GLU A 164 -0.38 -14.38 -16.62
CA GLU A 164 -1.33 -15.10 -17.46
C GLU A 164 -2.54 -15.63 -16.67
N GLY A 165 -2.31 -16.20 -15.48
CA GLY A 165 -3.38 -16.66 -14.59
C GLY A 165 -4.29 -15.51 -14.16
N PHE A 166 -3.71 -14.38 -13.76
CA PHE A 166 -4.48 -13.23 -13.29
C PHE A 166 -5.09 -12.36 -14.38
N ARG A 167 -4.58 -12.42 -15.62
CA ARG A 167 -5.20 -11.76 -16.77
C ARG A 167 -6.67 -12.12 -16.92
N SER A 168 -7.07 -13.31 -16.47
CA SER A 168 -8.47 -13.75 -16.43
C SER A 168 -9.41 -12.91 -15.54
N PHE A 169 -8.89 -12.03 -14.69
CA PHE A 169 -9.69 -11.05 -13.94
C PHE A 169 -9.82 -9.70 -14.64
N THR A 170 -9.14 -9.50 -15.78
CA THR A 170 -9.10 -8.19 -16.44
C THR A 170 -10.27 -7.98 -17.38
N GLU A 171 -10.70 -6.73 -17.50
CA GLU A 171 -11.77 -6.31 -18.42
C GLU A 171 -11.47 -6.73 -19.87
N ASP A 172 -10.23 -6.50 -20.33
CA ASP A 172 -9.78 -6.86 -21.67
C ASP A 172 -9.95 -8.36 -21.96
N TRP A 173 -9.76 -9.21 -20.94
CA TRP A 173 -9.94 -10.65 -21.07
C TRP A 173 -11.41 -11.03 -21.17
N GLU A 174 -12.28 -10.50 -20.31
CA GLU A 174 -13.74 -10.74 -20.39
C GLU A 174 -14.29 -10.34 -21.77
N GLN A 175 -13.87 -9.18 -22.30
CA GLN A 175 -14.27 -8.72 -23.63
C GLN A 175 -13.76 -9.67 -24.74
N SER A 176 -12.50 -10.11 -24.64
CA SER A 176 -11.93 -11.06 -25.62
C SER A 176 -12.64 -12.42 -25.61
N GLN A 177 -13.07 -12.91 -24.45
CA GLN A 177 -13.83 -14.15 -24.33
C GLN A 177 -15.28 -13.99 -24.83
N ALA A 178 -15.92 -12.86 -24.53
CA ALA A 178 -17.27 -12.58 -25.04
C ALA A 178 -17.28 -12.49 -26.58
N MET A 179 -16.25 -11.86 -27.18
CA MET A 179 -16.07 -11.85 -28.63
C MET A 179 -15.84 -13.25 -29.21
N TYR A 180 -15.00 -14.07 -28.56
CA TYR A 180 -14.76 -15.46 -28.97
C TYR A 180 -16.03 -16.33 -28.90
N ASN A 181 -16.77 -16.26 -27.79
CA ASN A 181 -18.02 -17.01 -27.60
C ASN A 181 -19.12 -16.54 -28.56
N ASN A 182 -19.17 -15.25 -28.90
CA ASN A 182 -20.08 -14.73 -29.93
C ASN A 182 -19.69 -15.19 -31.34
N HIS A 183 -18.40 -15.34 -31.64
CA HIS A 183 -17.94 -15.92 -32.91
C HIS A 183 -18.32 -17.41 -33.03
N LEU A 184 -18.26 -18.17 -31.93
CA LEU A 184 -18.70 -19.57 -31.88
C LEU A 184 -20.22 -19.74 -31.96
N ASN A 185 -20.99 -18.87 -31.30
CA ASN A 185 -22.45 -19.00 -31.22
C ASN A 185 -23.22 -18.44 -32.42
N ASN A 186 -22.67 -17.46 -33.14
CA ASN A 186 -23.40 -16.82 -34.24
C ASN A 186 -23.02 -17.35 -35.63
N GLY A 187 -21.93 -18.10 -35.81
CA GLY A 187 -21.54 -18.56 -37.16
C GLY A 187 -21.46 -17.43 -38.19
N ILE A 188 -21.20 -16.19 -37.75
CA ILE A 188 -21.24 -15.02 -38.62
C ILE A 188 -19.85 -14.86 -39.26
N SER A 189 -19.76 -15.38 -40.47
CA SER A 189 -18.81 -14.97 -41.50
C SER A 189 -19.18 -13.58 -42.03
N ASN A 190 -19.10 -12.52 -41.22
CA ASN A 190 -19.32 -11.15 -41.73
C ASN A 190 -18.04 -10.59 -42.36
N GLY A 191 -17.86 -10.91 -43.65
CA GLY A 191 -18.12 -9.93 -44.71
C GLY A 191 -17.32 -8.62 -44.75
N ASN A 192 -16.13 -8.53 -44.16
CA ASN A 192 -15.12 -7.53 -44.55
C ASN A 192 -13.70 -8.09 -44.34
N GLY A 193 -13.53 -9.35 -44.76
CA GLY A 193 -12.32 -10.13 -44.55
C GLY A 193 -11.17 -9.69 -45.44
N CYS A 194 -9.98 -9.60 -44.84
CA CYS A 194 -8.71 -9.74 -45.54
C CYS A 194 -8.82 -10.83 -46.62
N ALA A 195 -8.25 -10.61 -47.81
CA ALA A 195 -8.31 -11.54 -48.95
C ALA A 195 -7.79 -12.96 -48.65
N LYS A 196 -7.18 -13.17 -47.48
CA LYS A 196 -6.77 -14.48 -46.96
C LYS A 196 -7.88 -15.26 -46.23
N GLY A 197 -9.08 -14.72 -46.02
CA GLY A 197 -10.18 -15.42 -45.33
C GLY A 197 -9.75 -15.99 -43.97
N ASP A 198 -9.98 -17.29 -43.75
CA ASP A 198 -9.60 -18.03 -42.54
C ASP A 198 -8.08 -18.13 -42.32
N GLN A 199 -7.27 -17.83 -43.33
CA GLN A 199 -5.81 -17.76 -43.26
C GLN A 199 -5.30 -16.36 -42.86
N CYS A 200 -6.20 -15.42 -42.52
CA CYS A 200 -5.79 -14.11 -42.05
C CYS A 200 -5.01 -14.22 -40.73
N CYS A 201 -3.80 -13.63 -40.68
CA CYS A 201 -2.98 -13.63 -39.46
C CYS A 201 -3.65 -12.93 -38.26
N LYS A 202 -4.65 -12.08 -38.51
CA LYS A 202 -5.47 -11.47 -37.46
C LYS A 202 -6.57 -12.38 -36.92
N ASN A 203 -6.97 -13.42 -37.65
CA ASN A 203 -7.93 -14.45 -37.21
C ASN A 203 -7.24 -15.55 -36.39
N LYS A 204 -5.90 -15.62 -36.41
CA LYS A 204 -5.11 -16.52 -35.56
C LYS A 204 -4.90 -15.90 -34.18
N PHE A 205 -5.93 -15.94 -33.34
CA PHE A 205 -5.76 -15.77 -31.89
C PHE A 205 -5.69 -17.15 -31.23
N ASN A 206 -4.61 -17.40 -30.48
CA ASN A 206 -4.36 -18.69 -29.80
C ASN A 206 -4.31 -19.94 -30.71
N GLY A 207 -3.83 -19.83 -31.95
CA GLY A 207 -3.52 -21.02 -32.76
C GLY A 207 -4.73 -21.84 -33.25
N VAL A 208 -5.96 -21.32 -33.18
CA VAL A 208 -7.15 -22.02 -33.71
C VAL A 208 -7.63 -21.37 -35.01
N THR A 209 -7.89 -22.19 -36.04
CA THR A 209 -8.45 -21.74 -37.32
C THR A 209 -9.97 -21.83 -37.33
N ALA A 210 -10.64 -21.07 -38.19
CA ALA A 210 -12.10 -20.92 -38.24
C ALA A 210 -12.89 -22.22 -38.55
N ASN A 211 -12.21 -23.32 -38.91
CA ASN A 211 -12.84 -24.61 -39.24
C ASN A 211 -12.70 -25.68 -38.15
N GLY A 212 -12.39 -25.31 -36.90
CA GLY A 212 -12.35 -26.27 -35.78
C GLY A 212 -11.24 -27.33 -35.86
N GLY A 213 -10.37 -27.26 -36.86
CA GLY A 213 -9.15 -28.05 -36.94
C GLY A 213 -8.05 -27.40 -36.11
N CYS A 214 -7.70 -28.03 -34.99
CA CYS A 214 -6.44 -27.77 -34.29
C CYS A 214 -5.30 -28.08 -35.27
N THR A 215 -4.39 -27.12 -35.49
CA THR A 215 -3.02 -27.54 -35.83
C THR A 215 -2.52 -28.30 -34.61
N GLU A 216 -2.25 -29.59 -34.75
CA GLU A 216 -1.53 -30.38 -33.77
C GLU A 216 -0.30 -29.57 -33.29
N ASP A 217 -0.08 -29.56 -31.97
CA ASP A 217 1.07 -28.97 -31.25
C ASP A 217 0.97 -27.53 -30.67
N GLN A 218 -0.19 -27.11 -30.16
CA GLN A 218 -0.19 -26.18 -29.00
C GLN A 218 -0.93 -26.80 -27.82
N ALA A 219 -0.20 -27.54 -26.99
CA ALA A 219 -0.71 -28.04 -25.72
C ALA A 219 -1.18 -26.87 -24.84
N VAL A 220 -2.50 -26.78 -24.62
CA VAL A 220 -3.08 -25.82 -23.67
C VAL A 220 -2.69 -26.23 -22.26
N LEU A 221 -1.85 -25.42 -21.60
CA LEU A 221 -1.28 -25.75 -20.29
C LEU A 221 -2.31 -25.75 -19.13
N PHE A 222 -3.43 -25.04 -19.30
CA PHE A 222 -4.54 -24.99 -18.35
C PHE A 222 -5.82 -24.45 -19.01
N SER A 223 -6.97 -24.97 -18.56
CA SER A 223 -8.29 -24.56 -19.05
C SER A 223 -8.79 -23.32 -18.30
N LYS A 224 -9.10 -22.26 -19.04
CA LYS A 224 -9.64 -21.01 -18.49
C LYS A 224 -11.18 -21.01 -18.38
N THR A 225 -11.85 -21.96 -19.03
CA THR A 225 -13.32 -22.08 -19.05
C THR A 225 -13.90 -22.68 -17.77
N GLU A 226 -13.06 -23.29 -16.93
CA GLU A 226 -13.43 -23.91 -15.65
C GLU A 226 -13.28 -22.95 -14.44
N TYR A 227 -12.90 -21.70 -14.69
CA TYR A 227 -12.73 -20.72 -13.64
C TYR A 227 -14.07 -20.21 -13.13
N THR A 228 -14.31 -20.41 -11.83
CA THR A 228 -15.41 -19.74 -11.14
C THR A 228 -15.26 -18.22 -11.30
N PRO A 229 -16.33 -17.50 -11.67
CA PRO A 229 -16.34 -16.05 -11.68
C PRO A 229 -15.94 -15.47 -10.32
N TYR A 230 -15.31 -14.31 -10.33
CA TYR A 230 -15.05 -13.56 -9.10
C TYR A 230 -16.34 -12.87 -8.66
N ASP A 231 -16.79 -13.18 -7.44
CA ASP A 231 -17.95 -12.54 -6.82
C ASP A 231 -17.50 -11.65 -5.65
N PRO A 232 -17.47 -10.32 -5.82
CA PRO A 232 -17.09 -9.39 -4.76
C PRO A 232 -18.01 -9.42 -3.53
N SER A 233 -19.24 -9.95 -3.64
CA SER A 233 -20.19 -10.02 -2.53
C SER A 233 -19.85 -11.10 -1.50
N GLN A 234 -19.05 -12.10 -1.88
CA GLN A 234 -18.64 -13.22 -1.01
C GLN A 234 -17.37 -12.92 -0.21
N GLU A 235 -16.85 -11.70 -0.33
CA GLU A 235 -15.65 -11.29 0.37
C GLU A 235 -15.85 -11.19 1.89
N PRO A 236 -14.82 -11.49 2.70
CA PRO A 236 -14.90 -11.31 4.15
C PRO A 236 -15.37 -9.90 4.52
N ILE A 237 -16.44 -9.84 5.31
CA ILE A 237 -17.02 -8.59 5.77
C ILE A 237 -16.01 -7.83 6.63
N PHE A 238 -16.03 -6.50 6.52
CA PHE A 238 -15.28 -5.66 7.44
C PHE A 238 -15.85 -5.81 8.86
N PRO A 239 -15.02 -6.00 9.91
CA PRO A 239 -15.50 -6.21 11.27
C PRO A 239 -16.49 -5.10 11.71
N PRO A 240 -17.75 -5.44 12.04
CA PRO A 240 -18.77 -4.44 12.38
C PRO A 240 -18.38 -3.56 13.58
N GLU A 241 -17.66 -4.11 14.56
CA GLU A 241 -17.16 -3.36 15.71
C GLU A 241 -16.29 -2.17 15.30
N LEU A 242 -15.35 -2.35 14.36
CA LEU A 242 -14.48 -1.27 13.88
C LEU A 242 -15.26 -0.20 13.11
N ARG A 243 -16.37 -0.59 12.46
CA ARG A 243 -17.23 0.36 11.75
C ARG A 243 -18.01 1.23 12.73
N MET A 244 -18.62 0.59 13.73
CA MET A 244 -19.52 1.25 14.69
C MET A 244 -18.78 2.02 15.79
N ASN A 245 -17.61 1.54 16.22
CA ASN A 245 -16.89 2.13 17.33
C ASN A 245 -15.82 3.14 16.86
N SER A 246 -16.06 4.44 17.09
CA SER A 246 -15.12 5.52 16.81
C SER A 246 -14.04 5.73 17.88
N SER A 247 -14.11 5.02 19.01
CA SER A 247 -13.13 5.17 20.09
C SER A 247 -11.71 4.84 19.63
N PHE A 248 -11.56 3.89 18.70
CA PHE A 248 -10.26 3.48 18.17
C PHE A 248 -9.55 4.59 17.37
N ASP A 249 -10.30 5.56 16.85
CA ASP A 249 -9.80 6.69 16.05
C ASP A 249 -9.42 7.87 16.94
N SER A 250 -10.12 8.06 18.06
CA SER A 250 -9.91 9.18 19.00
C SER A 250 -9.02 8.83 20.20
N GLN A 251 -8.71 7.55 20.41
CA GLN A 251 -7.87 7.10 21.51
C GLN A 251 -6.40 7.51 21.33
N PHE A 252 -5.90 8.24 22.32
CA PHE A 252 -4.46 8.39 22.56
C PHE A 252 -3.89 7.05 23.01
N LEU A 253 -2.98 6.47 22.22
CA LEU A 253 -2.43 5.14 22.49
C LEU A 253 -1.05 5.24 23.15
N VAL A 254 -0.84 4.48 24.23
CA VAL A 254 0.49 4.27 24.84
C VAL A 254 0.76 2.77 24.92
N ILE A 255 1.79 2.28 24.23
CA ILE A 255 2.25 0.90 24.34
C ILE A 255 3.70 0.92 24.82
N LYS A 256 3.99 0.25 25.94
CA LYS A 256 5.35 0.15 26.48
C LYS A 256 5.88 -1.26 26.27
N GLY A 257 7.07 -1.34 25.67
CA GLY A 257 7.85 -2.57 25.60
C GLY A 257 9.06 -2.50 26.50
N LYS A 258 9.96 -3.47 26.34
CA LYS A 258 11.17 -3.54 27.17
C LYS A 258 12.17 -2.41 26.91
N ARG A 259 12.24 -1.94 25.65
CA ARG A 259 13.25 -0.97 25.20
C ARG A 259 12.67 0.28 24.55
N ALA A 260 11.40 0.24 24.16
CA ALA A 260 10.75 1.32 23.42
C ALA A 260 9.35 1.59 23.97
N THR A 261 8.92 2.85 23.87
CA THR A 261 7.55 3.29 24.12
C THR A 261 6.97 3.88 22.84
N TRP A 262 5.75 3.45 22.51
CA TRP A 262 4.98 3.93 21.37
C TRP A 262 3.86 4.84 21.82
N TYR A 263 3.82 6.04 21.26
CA TYR A 263 2.75 7.01 21.43
C TYR A 263 1.99 7.20 20.13
N ARG A 264 0.65 7.25 20.19
CA ARG A 264 -0.20 7.67 19.06
C ARG A 264 -1.08 8.83 19.50
N PRO A 265 -0.60 10.09 19.43
CA PRO A 265 -1.41 11.26 19.70
C PRO A 265 -2.51 11.45 18.65
N THR A 266 -3.60 12.09 19.07
CA THR A 266 -4.74 12.44 18.19
C THR A 266 -4.88 13.94 17.96
N LYS A 267 -4.08 14.76 18.67
CA LYS A 267 -4.05 16.21 18.53
C LYS A 267 -2.63 16.68 18.26
N LEU A 268 -2.49 17.74 17.44
CA LEU A 268 -1.20 18.36 17.14
C LEU A 268 -0.48 18.84 18.40
N GLU A 269 -1.22 19.45 19.34
CA GLU A 269 -0.65 19.91 20.61
C GLU A 269 0.04 18.79 21.41
N ASP A 270 -0.54 17.59 21.41
CA ASP A 270 0.04 16.45 22.15
C ASP A 270 1.29 15.92 21.44
N LEU A 271 1.34 15.96 20.10
CA LEU A 271 2.55 15.66 19.33
C LEU A 271 3.67 16.68 19.62
N LEU A 272 3.35 17.98 19.62
CA LEU A 272 4.31 19.04 19.93
C LEU A 272 4.80 18.93 21.38
N TYR A 273 3.91 18.58 22.31
CA TYR A 273 4.28 18.26 23.69
C TYR A 273 5.27 17.11 23.76
N LEU A 274 4.95 15.96 23.13
CA LEU A 274 5.84 14.80 23.10
C LEU A 274 7.20 15.12 22.49
N LYS A 275 7.25 15.99 21.47
CA LYS A 275 8.49 16.44 20.84
C LYS A 275 9.29 17.42 21.68
N SER A 276 8.64 18.24 22.51
CA SER A 276 9.34 19.05 23.51
C SER A 276 9.96 18.21 24.63
N GLU A 277 9.23 17.20 25.13
CA GLU A 277 9.71 16.31 26.20
C GLU A 277 10.77 15.32 25.70
N TYR A 278 10.60 14.84 24.46
CA TYR A 278 11.49 13.88 23.82
C TYR A 278 11.96 14.42 22.46
N PRO A 279 12.92 15.38 22.44
CA PRO A 279 13.41 15.97 21.19
C PRO A 279 14.01 14.95 20.21
N HIS A 280 14.51 13.82 20.71
CA HIS A 280 15.05 12.73 19.89
C HIS A 280 14.04 11.63 19.55
N ALA A 281 12.78 11.75 19.97
CA ALA A 281 11.74 10.80 19.60
C ALA A 281 11.59 10.71 18.07
N ARG A 282 11.44 9.48 17.58
CA ARG A 282 11.24 9.23 16.15
C ARG A 282 9.77 9.25 15.81
N ILE A 283 9.41 10.08 14.84
CA ILE A 283 8.07 10.11 14.26
C ILE A 283 7.98 8.97 13.23
N ILE A 284 7.01 8.08 13.41
CA ILE A 284 6.79 6.90 12.58
C ILE A 284 5.43 7.01 11.91
N VAL A 285 5.42 7.17 10.58
CA VAL A 285 4.19 7.04 9.78
C VAL A 285 4.15 5.65 9.15
N GLY A 286 4.93 5.43 8.09
CA GLY A 286 5.00 4.14 7.39
C GLY A 286 6.08 3.17 7.88
N ASN A 287 7.00 3.63 8.73
CA ASN A 287 8.15 2.87 9.22
C ASN A 287 9.10 2.31 8.14
N THR A 288 9.03 2.81 6.90
CA THR A 288 9.77 2.27 5.75
C THR A 288 11.26 2.59 5.74
N GLU A 289 11.70 3.58 6.52
CA GLU A 289 13.13 3.86 6.79
C GLU A 289 13.52 3.36 8.17
N VAL A 290 12.82 3.82 9.21
CA VAL A 290 13.16 3.50 10.61
C VAL A 290 13.17 1.99 10.87
N GLY A 291 12.26 1.22 10.25
CA GLY A 291 12.27 -0.24 10.35
C GLY A 291 13.55 -0.87 9.77
N VAL A 292 14.09 -0.30 8.68
CA VAL A 292 15.36 -0.74 8.07
C VAL A 292 16.54 -0.33 8.95
N GLU A 293 16.54 0.88 9.51
CA GLU A 293 17.57 1.34 10.45
C GLU A 293 17.65 0.47 11.70
N MET A 294 16.51 0.14 12.31
CA MET A 294 16.44 -0.74 13.46
C MET A 294 16.91 -2.16 13.11
N LYS A 295 16.52 -2.66 11.94
CA LYS A 295 16.81 -4.05 11.55
C LYS A 295 18.25 -4.28 11.10
N PHE A 296 18.80 -3.38 10.29
CA PHE A 296 20.08 -3.58 9.61
C PHE A 296 21.19 -2.65 10.09
N LYS A 297 20.85 -1.49 10.67
CA LYS A 297 21.83 -0.55 11.24
C LYS A 297 21.91 -0.63 12.77
N ASN A 298 21.16 -1.56 13.39
CA ASN A 298 21.12 -1.79 14.84
C ASN A 298 20.80 -0.53 15.65
N MET A 299 20.04 0.40 15.08
CA MET A 299 19.63 1.62 15.75
C MET A 299 18.49 1.33 16.74
N ILE A 300 18.55 1.95 17.92
CA ILE A 300 17.54 1.79 18.97
C ILE A 300 16.87 3.13 19.20
N TYR A 301 15.54 3.12 19.17
CA TYR A 301 14.71 4.31 19.34
C TYR A 301 13.78 4.12 20.55
N PRO A 302 14.13 4.70 21.72
CA PRO A 302 13.35 4.50 22.95
C PRO A 302 11.95 5.09 22.92
N VAL A 303 11.73 6.12 22.10
CA VAL A 303 10.44 6.81 21.97
C VAL A 303 10.06 6.90 20.49
N LEU A 304 8.90 6.31 20.17
CA LEU A 304 8.30 6.28 18.85
C LEU A 304 6.95 6.99 18.91
N ILE A 305 6.67 7.88 17.95
CA ILE A 305 5.43 8.65 17.91
C ILE A 305 4.76 8.48 16.54
N GLN A 306 3.52 8.00 16.52
CA GLN A 306 2.72 7.86 15.31
C GLN A 306 1.66 8.97 15.21
N PRO A 307 1.74 9.88 14.22
CA PRO A 307 0.85 11.04 14.14
C PRO A 307 -0.33 10.85 13.18
N ASN A 308 -0.69 9.60 12.83
CA ASN A 308 -1.65 9.29 11.77
C ASN A 308 -3.12 9.61 12.12
N GLN A 309 -3.41 10.05 13.35
CA GLN A 309 -4.74 10.52 13.79
C GLN A 309 -4.82 12.05 13.88
N ILE A 310 -3.76 12.76 13.47
CA ILE A 310 -3.72 14.23 13.51
C ILE A 310 -4.11 14.77 12.14
N LEU A 311 -5.22 15.52 12.10
CA LEU A 311 -5.83 15.97 10.84
C LEU A 311 -4.91 16.90 10.04
N GLU A 312 -4.19 17.79 10.74
CA GLU A 312 -3.27 18.76 10.15
C GLU A 312 -2.14 18.07 9.36
N LEU A 313 -1.70 16.89 9.81
CA LEU A 313 -0.67 16.09 9.14
C LEU A 313 -1.23 15.12 8.09
N THR A 314 -2.53 14.83 8.08
CA THR A 314 -3.14 13.82 7.19
C THR A 314 -4.05 14.42 6.11
N SER A 315 -4.26 15.73 6.14
CA SER A 315 -5.08 16.46 5.18
C SER A 315 -4.33 16.84 3.90
N VAL A 316 -5.09 16.99 2.82
CA VAL A 316 -4.65 17.64 1.57
C VAL A 316 -5.65 18.75 1.27
N ALA A 317 -5.15 19.95 0.97
CA ALA A 317 -5.97 21.12 0.72
C ALA A 317 -5.41 21.98 -0.41
N THR A 318 -6.26 22.43 -1.31
CA THR A 318 -5.91 23.42 -2.34
C THR A 318 -5.80 24.80 -1.69
N CYS A 319 -4.76 25.55 -2.05
CA CYS A 319 -4.55 26.92 -1.63
C CYS A 319 -4.20 27.82 -2.82
N SER A 320 -4.17 29.14 -2.62
CA SER A 320 -3.85 30.10 -3.69
C SER A 320 -2.46 29.89 -4.29
N SER A 321 -1.54 29.33 -3.52
CA SER A 321 -0.13 29.10 -3.90
C SER A 321 0.16 27.64 -4.26
N GLY A 322 -0.83 26.81 -4.53
CA GLY A 322 -0.66 25.40 -4.94
C GLY A 322 -1.41 24.40 -4.04
N LEU A 323 -0.83 23.22 -3.84
CA LEU A 323 -1.43 22.14 -3.05
C LEU A 323 -0.69 21.95 -1.72
N ARG A 324 -1.38 22.18 -0.60
CA ARG A 324 -0.87 21.91 0.74
C ARG A 324 -1.14 20.44 1.10
N ILE A 325 -0.07 19.70 1.37
CA ILE A 325 -0.10 18.28 1.70
C ILE A 325 0.47 18.08 3.10
N GLY A 326 -0.31 17.48 3.99
CA GLY A 326 0.12 17.11 5.33
C GLY A 326 1.30 16.12 5.32
N ALA A 327 2.20 16.23 6.29
CA ALA A 327 3.44 15.46 6.32
C ALA A 327 3.25 13.95 6.53
N ALA A 328 2.11 13.53 7.09
CA ALA A 328 1.73 12.12 7.27
C ALA A 328 0.85 11.59 6.12
N VAL A 329 0.54 12.39 5.09
CA VAL A 329 -0.11 11.92 3.87
C VAL A 329 0.80 10.88 3.19
N THR A 330 0.21 9.76 2.77
CA THR A 330 0.95 8.68 2.11
C THR A 330 1.37 9.10 0.71
N LEU A 331 2.44 8.52 0.16
CA LEU A 331 2.87 8.78 -1.21
C LEU A 331 1.78 8.42 -2.22
N ASN A 332 1.00 7.37 -1.95
CA ASN A 332 -0.13 6.98 -2.79
C ASN A 332 -1.28 8.00 -2.73
N ASP A 333 -1.63 8.52 -1.55
CA ASP A 333 -2.67 9.54 -1.40
C ASP A 333 -2.25 10.87 -2.03
N MET A 334 -0.97 11.26 -1.87
CA MET A 334 -0.40 12.41 -2.58
C MET A 334 -0.48 12.21 -4.09
N GLN A 335 -0.06 11.04 -4.61
CA GLN A 335 -0.14 10.75 -6.05
C GLN A 335 -1.57 10.89 -6.58
N GLN A 336 -2.57 10.41 -5.83
CA GLN A 336 -3.97 10.53 -6.24
C GLN A 336 -4.45 11.98 -6.24
N ALA A 337 -4.10 12.77 -5.22
CA ALA A 337 -4.47 14.18 -5.17
C ALA A 337 -3.85 14.96 -6.34
N LEU A 338 -2.56 14.74 -6.63
CA LEU A 338 -1.88 15.35 -7.76
C LEU A 338 -2.50 14.96 -9.11
N ARG A 339 -2.91 13.69 -9.29
CA ARG A 339 -3.61 13.24 -10.51
C ARG A 339 -4.94 13.96 -10.72
N ASN A 340 -5.73 14.13 -9.65
CA ASN A 340 -7.00 14.84 -9.73
C ASN A 340 -6.80 16.30 -10.17
N ASP A 341 -5.75 16.96 -9.69
CA ASP A 341 -5.42 18.33 -10.10
C ASP A 341 -4.88 18.37 -11.54
N ILE A 342 -4.04 17.42 -11.95
CA ILE A 342 -3.56 17.30 -13.34
C ILE A 342 -4.72 17.16 -14.33
N GLU A 343 -5.77 16.41 -13.97
CA GLU A 343 -6.94 16.20 -14.83
C GLU A 343 -7.89 17.43 -14.87
N SER A 344 -7.91 18.25 -13.82
CA SER A 344 -8.87 19.35 -13.67
C SER A 344 -8.30 20.75 -13.93
N GLN A 345 -6.98 20.93 -13.87
CA GLN A 345 -6.32 22.22 -14.01
C GLN A 345 -5.55 22.35 -15.34
N PRO A 346 -5.33 23.58 -15.83
CA PRO A 346 -4.51 23.81 -17.01
C PRO A 346 -3.09 23.26 -16.86
N GLU A 347 -2.53 22.73 -17.95
CA GLU A 347 -1.19 22.11 -17.99
C GLU A 347 -0.09 22.99 -17.37
N HIS A 348 -0.13 24.31 -17.63
CA HIS A 348 0.88 25.24 -17.12
C HIS A 348 0.90 25.36 -15.58
N LYS A 349 -0.17 24.96 -14.89
CA LYS A 349 -0.27 24.95 -13.42
C LYS A 349 0.11 23.62 -12.78
N THR A 350 0.28 22.54 -13.57
CA THR A 350 0.42 21.17 -13.04
C THR A 350 1.73 20.50 -13.46
N ARG A 351 2.67 21.24 -14.06
CA ARG A 351 3.95 20.70 -14.54
C ARG A 351 4.76 19.99 -13.45
N ILE A 352 4.81 20.58 -12.25
CA ILE A 352 5.50 19.98 -11.10
C ILE A 352 4.76 18.72 -10.65
N PHE A 353 3.42 18.75 -10.65
CA PHE A 353 2.59 17.60 -10.27
C PHE A 353 2.84 16.41 -11.22
N VAL A 354 2.91 16.67 -12.53
CA VAL A 354 3.25 15.66 -13.55
C VAL A 354 4.64 15.06 -13.29
N ALA A 355 5.64 15.88 -12.99
CA ALA A 355 7.00 15.40 -12.68
C ALA A 355 7.01 14.48 -11.46
N ILE A 356 6.31 14.84 -10.38
CA ILE A 356 6.18 14.01 -9.17
C ILE A 356 5.47 12.70 -9.48
N VAL A 357 4.34 12.75 -10.19
CA VAL A 357 3.53 11.57 -10.53
C VAL A 357 4.32 10.59 -11.40
N ASN A 358 5.11 11.10 -12.35
CA ASN A 358 6.00 10.29 -13.20
C ASN A 358 7.11 9.64 -12.38
N MET A 359 7.72 10.38 -11.44
CA MET A 359 8.75 9.82 -10.56
C MET A 359 8.18 8.70 -9.67
N LEU A 360 7.00 8.92 -9.10
CA LEU A 360 6.32 7.93 -8.26
C LEU A 360 5.94 6.64 -8.98
N HIS A 361 5.89 6.62 -10.32
CA HIS A 361 5.63 5.41 -11.09
C HIS A 361 6.72 4.35 -10.88
N TRP A 362 7.98 4.77 -10.77
CA TRP A 362 9.14 3.90 -10.55
C TRP A 362 9.58 3.84 -9.08
N PHE A 363 8.89 4.56 -8.20
CA PHE A 363 9.21 4.62 -6.79
C PHE A 363 8.65 3.40 -6.04
N ALA A 364 9.50 2.42 -5.75
CA ALA A 364 9.17 1.23 -4.95
C ALA A 364 7.88 0.50 -5.40
N GLY A 365 7.38 -0.42 -4.57
CA GLY A 365 6.10 -1.10 -4.78
C GLY A 365 4.91 -0.33 -4.18
N LYS A 366 3.70 -0.70 -4.61
CA LYS A 366 2.44 -0.15 -4.05
C LYS A 366 2.35 -0.33 -2.53
N GLN A 367 2.90 -1.42 -2.00
CA GLN A 367 2.95 -1.73 -0.57
C GLN A 367 3.72 -0.67 0.25
N ILE A 368 4.83 -0.18 -0.31
CA ILE A 368 5.63 0.88 0.31
C ILE A 368 4.92 2.23 0.16
N ARG A 369 4.40 2.55 -1.04
CA ARG A 369 3.71 3.83 -1.29
C ARG A 369 2.41 4.01 -0.48
N ASN A 370 1.75 2.91 -0.11
CA ASN A 370 0.53 2.93 0.71
C ASN A 370 0.76 3.34 2.17
N VAL A 371 2.00 3.33 2.66
CA VAL A 371 2.32 3.65 4.07
C VAL A 371 3.44 4.67 4.21
N GLY A 372 4.40 4.70 3.27
CA GLY A 372 5.43 5.72 3.19
C GLY A 372 4.78 7.09 3.04
N ALA A 373 5.22 8.06 3.83
CA ALA A 373 4.64 9.39 3.89
C ALA A 373 5.57 10.46 3.35
N VAL A 374 4.98 11.54 2.85
CA VAL A 374 5.71 12.66 2.22
C VAL A 374 6.73 13.26 3.18
N GLY A 375 6.33 13.57 4.41
CA GLY A 375 7.22 14.11 5.43
C GLY A 375 8.32 13.14 5.82
N GLY A 376 8.04 11.84 5.87
CA GLY A 376 9.05 10.81 6.10
C GLY A 376 10.12 10.78 5.00
N ASN A 377 9.71 10.89 3.73
CA ASN A 377 10.63 10.93 2.60
C ASN A 377 11.54 12.18 2.63
N ILE A 378 10.99 13.35 2.98
CA ILE A 378 11.75 14.58 3.14
C ILE A 378 12.73 14.48 4.31
N MET A 379 12.22 14.18 5.51
CA MET A 379 13.01 14.18 6.75
C MET A 379 14.09 13.10 6.78
N THR A 380 13.88 11.97 6.10
CA THR A 380 14.93 10.93 5.94
C THR A 380 16.19 11.49 5.31
N SER A 381 16.06 12.51 4.45
CA SER A 381 17.19 13.23 3.86
C SER A 381 18.20 12.30 3.19
N SER A 382 17.69 11.26 2.52
CA SER A 382 18.51 10.33 1.76
C SER A 382 19.19 11.06 0.59
N PRO A 383 20.52 10.89 0.38
CA PRO A 383 21.21 11.48 -0.77
C PRO A 383 20.66 11.04 -2.13
N ILE A 384 19.93 9.93 -2.16
CA ILE A 384 19.31 9.34 -3.35
C ILE A 384 17.77 9.39 -3.28
N SER A 385 17.20 10.35 -2.55
CA SER A 385 15.75 10.56 -2.58
C SER A 385 15.34 11.03 -3.98
N ASP A 386 14.36 10.36 -4.58
CA ASP A 386 13.85 10.74 -5.90
C ASP A 386 12.99 12.02 -5.86
N LEU A 387 12.34 12.31 -4.73
CA LEU A 387 11.40 13.43 -4.62
C LEU A 387 12.04 14.71 -4.08
N ASN A 388 13.05 14.60 -3.22
CA ASN A 388 13.71 15.78 -2.64
C ASN A 388 14.30 16.73 -3.70
N PRO A 389 14.95 16.25 -4.78
CA PRO A 389 15.42 17.12 -5.86
C PRO A 389 14.28 17.88 -6.53
N ILE A 390 13.12 17.24 -6.73
CA ILE A 390 11.94 17.88 -7.34
C ILE A 390 11.38 18.95 -6.39
N PHE A 391 11.22 18.62 -5.11
CA PHE A 391 10.71 19.58 -4.12
C PHE A 391 11.65 20.78 -3.93
N ASN A 392 12.96 20.56 -3.98
CA ASN A 392 13.97 21.60 -3.90
C ASN A 392 13.94 22.51 -5.14
N ALA A 393 13.91 21.92 -6.35
CA ALA A 393 13.81 22.67 -7.60
C ALA A 393 12.50 23.49 -7.70
N ALA A 394 11.42 22.97 -7.11
CA ALA A 394 10.14 23.66 -7.02
C ALA A 394 10.08 24.74 -5.94
N GLY A 395 11.08 24.85 -5.05
CA GLY A 395 11.05 25.80 -3.94
C GLY A 395 9.87 25.57 -2.99
N CYS A 396 9.51 24.31 -2.74
CA CYS A 396 8.34 23.97 -1.94
C CYS A 396 8.42 24.59 -0.53
N GLN A 397 7.29 25.09 -0.02
CA GLN A 397 7.22 25.68 1.31
C GLN A 397 6.95 24.60 2.36
N LEU A 398 7.73 24.56 3.41
CA LEU A 398 7.60 23.63 4.53
C LEU A 398 7.09 24.36 5.76
N GLU A 399 6.03 23.84 6.37
CA GLU A 399 5.43 24.37 7.59
C GLU A 399 5.90 23.53 8.78
N LEU A 400 6.74 24.13 9.64
CA LEU A 400 7.29 23.51 10.84
C LEU A 400 6.60 24.10 12.08
N HIS A 401 6.25 23.24 13.03
CA HIS A 401 5.65 23.66 14.30
C HIS A 401 6.52 23.20 15.46
N SER A 402 6.63 24.04 16.48
CA SER A 402 7.23 23.75 17.79
C SER A 402 6.29 24.23 18.89
N LYS A 403 6.29 23.54 20.02
CA LYS A 403 5.52 23.96 21.21
C LYS A 403 6.00 25.32 21.74
N GLU A 404 7.31 25.55 21.76
CA GLU A 404 7.91 26.75 22.36
C GLU A 404 8.08 27.88 21.35
N ASN A 405 8.46 27.54 20.11
CA ASN A 405 8.84 28.51 19.10
C ASN A 405 7.71 28.85 18.11
N GLY A 406 6.54 28.22 18.23
CA GLY A 406 5.40 28.45 17.35
C GLY A 406 5.61 27.89 15.94
N ILE A 407 5.10 28.61 14.93
CA ILE A 407 5.12 28.18 13.52
C ILE A 407 6.29 28.85 12.80
N ARG A 408 7.06 28.04 12.05
CA ARG A 408 8.15 28.49 11.19
C ARG A 408 7.95 27.97 9.78
N TYR A 409 8.04 28.86 8.80
CA TYR A 409 8.02 28.49 7.38
C TYR A 409 9.45 28.43 6.83
N VAL A 410 9.74 27.41 6.03
CA VAL A 410 11.05 27.19 5.42
C VAL A 410 10.88 26.85 3.95
N THR A 411 11.54 27.59 3.06
CA THR A 411 11.64 27.22 1.65
C THR A 411 12.61 26.05 1.49
N MET A 412 12.20 25.02 0.76
CA MET A 412 13.09 23.91 0.42
C MET A 412 14.03 24.34 -0.71
N ASP A 413 15.24 24.79 -0.33
CA ASP A 413 16.29 25.22 -1.25
C ASP A 413 17.64 24.55 -0.92
N HIS A 414 18.74 25.06 -1.47
CA HIS A 414 20.10 24.55 -1.23
C HIS A 414 20.55 24.61 0.24
N THR A 415 19.92 25.43 1.08
CA THR A 415 20.24 25.57 2.51
C THR A 415 19.49 24.58 3.39
N PHE A 416 18.38 24.01 2.90
CA PHE A 416 17.51 23.14 3.68
C PHE A 416 18.23 21.86 4.16
N PHE A 417 19.01 21.23 3.28
CA PHE A 417 19.82 20.05 3.61
C PHE A 417 21.23 20.49 4.01
N THR A 418 21.53 20.45 5.31
CA THR A 418 22.77 21.00 5.89
C THR A 418 23.93 20.00 5.91
N GLY A 419 23.70 18.75 5.52
CA GLY A 419 24.72 17.71 5.47
C GLY A 419 24.13 16.32 5.28
N TYR A 420 24.96 15.29 5.36
CA TYR A 420 24.54 13.90 5.18
C TYR A 420 23.43 13.52 6.16
N ARG A 421 22.21 13.31 5.63
CA ARG A 421 20.99 13.02 6.40
C ARG A 421 20.67 14.05 7.49
N ARG A 422 20.96 15.33 7.23
CA ARG A 422 20.67 16.45 8.15
C ARG A 422 19.89 17.55 7.45
N THR A 423 19.01 18.19 8.20
CA THR A 423 18.16 19.31 7.74
C THR A 423 18.31 20.51 8.68
N VAL A 424 17.76 21.66 8.28
CA VAL A 424 17.59 22.85 9.14
C VAL A 424 16.50 22.72 10.22
N VAL A 425 15.72 21.62 10.22
CA VAL A 425 14.67 21.36 11.22
C VAL A 425 15.28 21.08 12.59
N LYS A 426 14.82 21.79 13.62
CA LYS A 426 15.31 21.65 14.99
C LYS A 426 14.75 20.38 15.65
N PRO A 427 15.43 19.82 16.68
CA PRO A 427 14.98 18.60 17.34
C PRO A 427 13.56 18.66 17.93
N ASP A 428 13.10 19.82 18.40
CA ASP A 428 11.77 20.04 18.97
C ASP A 428 10.68 20.34 17.91
N GLU A 429 11.07 20.55 16.66
CA GLU A 429 10.16 20.87 15.57
C GLU A 429 9.55 19.63 14.91
N VAL A 430 8.36 19.82 14.36
CA VAL A 430 7.62 18.85 13.57
C VAL A 430 7.29 19.44 12.22
N LEU A 431 7.60 18.72 11.14
CA LEU A 431 7.06 19.04 9.81
C LEU A 431 5.57 18.71 9.80
N VAL A 432 4.72 19.74 9.64
CA VAL A 432 3.27 19.60 9.59
C VAL A 432 2.79 19.42 8.16
N SER A 433 3.33 20.18 7.22
CA SER A 433 2.96 20.08 5.80
C SER A 433 4.02 20.62 4.86
N ILE A 434 3.86 20.26 3.58
CA ILE A 434 4.55 20.82 2.43
C ILE A 434 3.51 21.45 1.49
N THR A 435 3.81 22.63 0.95
CA THR A 435 3.04 23.24 -0.15
C THR A 435 3.81 23.09 -1.44
N ILE A 436 3.21 22.39 -2.40
CA ILE A 436 3.75 22.19 -3.75
C ILE A 436 3.09 23.22 -4.67
N PRO A 437 3.86 24.13 -5.30
CA PRO A 437 3.30 25.24 -6.06
C PRO A 437 2.66 24.86 -7.39
#